data_AF-A0A918F7D1-F1
#
_entry.id   AF-A0A918F7D1-F1
#
_cell.length_a   1.000
_cell.length_b   1.000
_cell.length_c   1.000
_cell.angle_alpha   90.00
_cell.angle_beta   90.00
_cell.angle_gamma   90.00
#
_symmetry.space_group_name_H-M   'P 1'
#
loop_
_entity.id
_entity.type
_entity.pdbx_description
1 polymer ?
#
loop_
_entity_poly.entity_id
_entity_poly.type
_entity_poly.pdbx_seq_one_letter_code
_entity_poly.pdbx_strand_id
1 'polypeptide(L)' 'MLWFREHAVKGELDPSCLATHRLSVEDGPRAYDMFKNKEDGMVRAVFIP' A
#
# COMPACT_ATOMS: atom_id res chain seq x y z
N MET A 1 4.63 18.35 -3.64
CA MET A 1 4.84 16.94 -4.03
C MET A 1 6.30 16.51 -3.96
N LEU A 2 7.28 17.38 -4.29
CA LEU A 2 8.73 17.07 -4.20
C LEU A 2 9.22 16.74 -2.78
N TRP A 3 8.71 17.44 -1.76
CA TRP A 3 9.08 17.26 -0.35
C TRP A 3 9.05 15.80 0.11
N PHE A 4 7.95 15.06 -0.14
CA PHE A 4 7.80 13.67 0.30
C PHE A 4 8.91 12.78 -0.25
N ARG A 5 9.22 12.92 -1.54
CA ARG A 5 10.24 12.12 -2.20
C ARG A 5 11.64 12.43 -1.64
N GLU A 6 11.95 13.71 -1.44
CA GLU A 6 13.25 14.14 -0.93
C GLU A 6 13.54 13.53 0.45
N HIS A 7 12.56 13.51 1.35
CA HIS A 7 12.72 13.00 2.72
C HIS A 7 12.72 11.47 2.75
N ALA A 8 11.90 10.82 1.91
CA ALA A 8 11.90 9.36 1.76
C ALA A 8 13.24 8.84 1.23
N VAL A 9 13.84 9.50 0.23
CA VAL A 9 15.15 9.13 -0.32
C VAL A 9 16.27 9.32 0.71
N LYS A 10 16.16 10.33 1.59
CA LYS A 10 17.11 10.54 2.69
C LYS A 10 16.92 9.58 3.87
N GLY A 11 15.85 8.77 3.89
CA GLY A 11 15.51 7.87 4.98
C GLY A 11 14.87 8.55 6.20
N GLU A 12 14.50 9.82 6.08
CA GLU A 12 13.83 10.61 7.14
C GLU A 12 12.34 10.26 7.26
N LEU A 13 11.79 9.57 6.26
CA LEU A 13 10.41 9.14 6.18
C LEU A 13 10.31 7.73 5.57
N ASP A 14 9.78 6.77 6.32
CA ASP A 14 9.48 5.43 5.81
C ASP A 14 7.97 5.22 5.60
N PRO A 15 7.48 5.15 4.35
CA PRO A 15 6.08 4.89 4.06
C PRO A 15 5.73 3.39 4.00
N SER A 16 6.67 2.49 4.30
CA SER A 16 6.49 1.03 4.16
C SER A 16 5.30 0.49 4.94
N CYS A 17 5.00 1.06 6.12
CA CYS A 17 3.90 0.65 6.99
C CYS A 17 2.51 0.82 6.35
N LEU A 18 2.39 1.64 5.30
CA LEU A 18 1.12 1.82 4.60
C LEU A 18 0.79 0.59 3.75
N ALA A 19 1.77 -0.12 3.21
CA ALA A 19 1.57 -1.25 2.30
C ALA A 19 1.29 -2.54 3.10
N THR A 20 0.08 -2.68 3.66
CA THR A 20 -0.25 -3.82 4.53
C THR A 20 -0.44 -5.13 3.77
N HIS A 21 -0.87 -5.06 2.51
CA HIS A 21 -1.09 -6.26 1.68
C HIS A 21 -0.38 -6.13 0.34
N ARG A 22 0.37 -7.17 -0.03
CA ARG A 22 1.02 -7.32 -1.34
C ARG A 22 0.31 -8.42 -2.10
N LEU A 23 -0.31 -8.08 -3.22
CA LEU A 23 -1.19 -8.98 -3.98
C LEU A 23 -0.80 -8.95 -5.46
N SER A 24 -1.22 -9.94 -6.25
CA SER A 24 -1.02 -9.90 -7.70
C SER A 24 -2.06 -8.98 -8.36
N VAL A 25 -1.80 -8.53 -9.58
CA VAL A 25 -2.76 -7.66 -10.30
C VAL A 25 -4.12 -8.35 -10.51
N GLU A 26 -4.12 -9.67 -10.68
CA GLU A 26 -5.30 -10.51 -10.85
C GLU A 26 -6.19 -10.52 -9.59
N ASP A 27 -5.60 -10.33 -8.41
CA ASP A 27 -6.32 -10.23 -7.13
C ASP A 27 -7.04 -8.88 -6.93
N GLY A 28 -6.98 -7.97 -7.91
CA GLY A 28 -7.58 -6.63 -7.85
C GLY A 28 -9.01 -6.58 -7.26
N PRO A 29 -9.97 -7.39 -7.78
CA PRO A 29 -11.33 -7.43 -7.25
C PRO A 29 -11.38 -7.84 -5.76
N ARG A 30 -10.62 -8.87 -5.38
CA ARG A 30 -10.56 -9.35 -4.00
C ARG A 30 -9.96 -8.31 -3.07
N ALA A 31 -8.89 -7.65 -3.49
CA ALA A 31 -8.25 -6.58 -2.71
C ALA A 31 -9.20 -5.41 -2.45
N TYR A 32 -10.03 -5.06 -3.43
CA TYR A 32 -11.07 -4.05 -3.28
C TYR A 32 -12.13 -4.46 -2.25
N ASP A 33 -12.60 -5.71 -2.30
CA ASP A 33 -13.58 -6.22 -1.32
C ASP A 33 -13.01 -6.19 0.10
N MET A 34 -11.77 -6.66 0.30
CA MET A 34 -11.08 -6.59 1.59
C MET A 34 -10.97 -5.14 2.09
N PHE A 35 -10.62 -4.19 1.22
CA PHE A 35 -10.55 -2.77 1.56
C PHE A 35 -11.91 -2.20 1.95
N LYS A 36 -12.94 -2.48 1.15
CA LYS A 36 -14.32 -2.01 1.37
C LYS A 36 -14.88 -2.51 2.69
N ASN A 37 -14.62 -3.77 3.03
CA ASN A 37 -15.12 -4.43 4.23
C ASN A 37 -14.20 -4.29 5.45
N LYS A 38 -13.02 -3.65 5.29
CA LYS A 38 -11.99 -3.49 6.34
C LYS A 38 -11.53 -4.82 6.94
N GLU A 39 -11.35 -5.80 6.07
CA GLU A 39 -10.91 -7.15 6.45
C GLU A 39 -9.39 -7.18 6.68
N ASP A 40 -8.95 -8.07 7.58
CA ASP A 40 -7.53 -8.38 7.81
C ASP A 40 -6.62 -7.15 8.10
N GLY A 41 -7.18 -6.10 8.70
CA GLY A 41 -6.43 -4.86 8.93
C GLY A 41 -5.99 -4.16 7.64
N MET A 42 -6.73 -4.33 6.54
CA MET A 42 -6.47 -3.68 5.26
C MET A 42 -6.43 -2.15 5.41
N VAL A 43 -5.29 -1.56 5.03
CA VAL A 43 -5.08 -0.10 4.99
C VAL A 43 -4.82 0.33 3.55
N ARG A 44 -3.86 -0.33 2.88
CA ARG A 44 -3.58 -0.11 1.46
C ARG A 44 -3.01 -1.39 0.84
N ALA A 45 -3.62 -1.81 -0.26
CA ALA A 45 -3.08 -2.85 -1.13
C ALA A 45 -2.00 -2.28 -2.04
N VAL A 46 -0.94 -3.05 -2.25
CA VAL A 46 0.07 -2.82 -3.28
C VAL A 46 0.06 -4.02 -4.21
N PHE A 47 -0.08 -3.77 -5.51
CA PHE A 47 -0.07 -4.82 -6.52
C PHE A 47 1.33 -5.01 -7.09
N ILE A 48 1.76 -6.27 -7.13
CA ILE A 48 3.01 -6.71 -7.74
C ILE A 48 2.65 -7.36 -9.09
N PRO A 49 3.42 -7.10 -10.17
CA PRO A 49 3.22 -7.73 -11.48
C PRO A 49 3.29 -9.26 -11.42
#